data_AF-A0A225WDT5-F1
#
_entry.id   AF-A0A225WDT5-F1
#
_cell.length_a   1.000
_cell.length_b   1.000
_cell.length_c   1.000
_cell.angle_alpha   90.00
_cell.angle_beta   90.00
_cell.angle_gamma   90.00
#
_symmetry.space_group_name_H-M   'P 1'
#
loop_
_entity.id
_entity.type
_entity.pdbx_description
1 polymer ?
#
loop_
_entity_poly.entity_id
_entity_poly.type
_entity_poly.pdbx_seq_one_letter_code
_entity_poly.pdbx_strand_id
1 'polypeptide(L)'
;MAERNEEPYRKMSPLSPMAFVDTREIWQNRIEISYQDGTYHDLIMWDQPIAEAREALNSADFGEAKVPFNENNFAATLEQPWPF
;
A
#
# COMPACT_ATOMS: atom_id res chain seq x y z
N MET A 1 -33.23 -13.76 35.10
CA MET A 1 -31.88 -14.06 34.60
C MET A 1 -31.87 -13.84 33.09
N ALA A 2 -31.32 -12.71 32.65
CA ALA A 2 -31.01 -12.42 31.25
C ALA A 2 -30.08 -11.19 31.25
N GLU A 3 -28.78 -11.42 31.44
CA GLU A 3 -27.78 -10.37 31.26
C GLU A 3 -27.42 -10.29 29.77
N ARG A 4 -27.80 -9.16 29.18
CA ARG A 4 -27.43 -8.77 27.83
C ARG A 4 -26.05 -8.14 27.96
N ASN A 5 -25.00 -8.91 27.75
CA ASN A 5 -23.63 -8.44 27.84
C ASN A 5 -23.33 -7.58 26.61
N GLU A 6 -23.50 -6.27 26.76
CA GLU A 6 -23.09 -5.25 25.81
C GLU A 6 -21.55 -5.29 25.71
N GLU A 7 -21.03 -5.60 24.52
CA GLU A 7 -19.58 -5.53 24.30
C GLU A 7 -19.11 -4.07 24.48
N PRO A 8 -18.11 -3.78 25.34
CA PRO A 8 -17.75 -2.43 25.73
C PRO A 8 -16.90 -1.69 24.68
N TYR A 9 -16.75 -2.23 23.47
CA TYR A 9 -15.93 -1.64 22.43
C TYR A 9 -16.77 -1.31 21.19
N ARG A 10 -16.91 -0.01 20.93
CA ARG A 10 -17.28 0.47 19.61
C ARG A 10 -16.06 0.29 18.71
N LYS A 11 -16.10 -0.67 17.78
CA LYS A 11 -15.07 -0.78 16.74
C LYS A 11 -15.04 0.55 15.99
N MET A 12 -14.05 1.40 16.29
CA MET A 12 -13.69 2.49 15.40
C MET A 12 -13.48 1.87 14.03
N SER A 13 -14.11 2.46 13.02
CA SER A 13 -14.06 2.08 11.61
C SER A 13 -12.68 1.51 11.25
N PRO A 14 -12.60 0.40 10.49
CA PRO A 14 -11.32 -0.16 10.08
C PRO A 14 -10.53 0.92 9.36
N LEU A 15 -9.55 1.52 10.04
CA LEU A 15 -8.64 2.47 9.44
C LEU A 15 -7.82 1.68 8.44
N SER A 16 -7.91 2.04 7.17
CA SER A 16 -7.00 1.53 6.15
C SER A 16 -5.57 1.79 6.61
N PRO A 17 -4.65 0.81 6.55
CA PRO A 17 -3.26 1.03 6.92
C PRO A 17 -2.69 2.16 6.07
N MET A 18 -2.36 3.30 6.71
CA MET A 18 -1.73 4.44 6.07
C MET A 18 -0.22 4.25 6.07
N ALA A 19 0.37 4.30 4.87
CA ALA A 19 1.80 4.30 4.63
C ALA A 19 2.29 5.75 4.56
N PHE A 20 3.30 6.10 5.37
CA PHE A 20 3.94 7.42 5.31
C PHE A 20 5.35 7.30 4.70
N VAL A 21 5.72 8.22 3.81
CA VAL A 21 7.09 8.35 3.27
C VAL A 21 7.75 9.55 3.97
N ASP A 22 8.75 9.30 4.83
CA ASP A 22 9.59 10.35 5.43
C ASP A 22 10.95 10.40 4.74
N THR A 23 11.55 11.59 4.68
CA THR A 23 12.93 11.78 4.23
C THR A 23 13.79 12.22 5.42
N ARG A 24 14.27 11.27 6.23
CA ARG A 24 15.23 11.52 7.32
C ARG A 24 16.59 10.91 7.01
N GLU A 25 17.51 11.68 6.40
CA GLU A 25 18.95 11.35 6.22
C GLU A 25 19.24 9.85 6.03
N ILE A 26 18.48 9.23 5.12
CA ILE A 26 18.73 7.93 4.52
C ILE A 26 18.85 8.23 3.03
N TRP A 27 19.84 7.65 2.35
CA TRP A 27 20.06 7.86 0.91
C TRP A 27 18.88 7.33 0.05
N GLN A 28 17.87 6.69 0.66
CA GLN A 28 16.68 6.14 0.03
C GLN A 28 15.43 6.42 0.89
N ASN A 29 14.30 6.73 0.24
CA ASN A 29 13.01 6.93 0.91
C ASN A 29 12.42 5.59 1.39
N ARG A 30 11.86 5.56 2.61
CA ARG A 30 11.23 4.36 3.20
C ARG A 30 9.80 4.66 3.65
N ILE A 31 8.93 3.65 3.49
CA ILE A 31 7.59 3.66 4.03
C ILE A 31 7.58 3.05 5.43
N GLU A 32 7.03 3.78 6.40
CA GLU A 32 6.85 3.33 7.78
C GLU A 32 5.43 3.56 8.28
N ILE A 33 5.02 2.77 9.29
CA ILE A 33 3.75 3.00 9.99
C ILE A 33 3.91 4.28 10.82
N SER A 34 2.97 5.21 10.66
CA SER A 34 2.94 6.47 11.39
C SER A 34 1.62 6.63 12.14
N TYR A 35 1.67 7.37 13.24
CA TYR A 35 0.49 7.82 13.98
C TYR A 35 -0.01 9.19 13.52
N GLN A 36 0.65 9.79 12.52
CA GLN A 36 0.25 11.04 11.91
C GLN A 36 -0.71 10.79 10.75
N ASP A 37 -1.73 11.63 10.64
CA ASP A 37 -2.66 11.57 9.52
C ASP A 37 -1.97 11.97 8.21
N GLY A 38 -2.27 11.22 7.15
CA GLY A 38 -1.80 11.48 5.78
C GLY A 38 -2.88 12.04 4.87
N THR A 39 -2.56 12.12 3.59
CA THR A 39 -3.48 12.56 2.53
C THR A 39 -3.84 11.37 1.63
N TYR A 40 -5.10 11.27 1.22
CA TYR A 40 -5.54 10.29 0.23
C TYR A 40 -5.25 10.80 -1.20
N HIS A 41 -4.82 9.89 -2.07
CA HIS A 41 -4.59 10.15 -3.49
C HIS A 41 -5.64 9.44 -4.35
N ASP A 42 -5.86 9.93 -5.56
CA ASP A 42 -6.75 9.29 -6.53
C ASP A 42 -6.24 7.89 -6.87
N LEU A 43 -7.12 6.90 -6.72
CA LEU A 43 -6.80 5.50 -6.95
C LEU A 43 -7.14 5.08 -8.38
N ILE A 44 -6.17 4.49 -9.06
CA ILE A 44 -6.37 3.76 -10.33
C ILE A 44 -5.89 2.33 -10.10
N MET A 45 -6.79 1.35 -10.18
CA MET A 45 -6.49 -0.08 -10.07
C MET A 45 -5.83 -0.58 -11.36
N TRP A 46 -5.01 -1.64 -11.29
CA TRP A 46 -4.25 -2.18 -12.44
C TRP A 46 -5.11 -2.61 -13.64
N ASP A 47 -6.38 -2.96 -13.42
CA ASP A 47 -7.32 -3.33 -14.49
C ASP A 47 -8.10 -2.14 -15.08
N GLN A 48 -7.94 -0.94 -14.53
CA GLN A 48 -8.59 0.29 -15.01
C GLN A 48 -7.82 1.08 -16.09
N PRO A 49 -6.46 1.13 -16.13
CA PRO A 49 -5.76 1.84 -17.20
C PRO A 49 -5.91 1.12 -18.54
N ILE A 50 -5.77 1.90 -19.61
CA ILE A 50 -5.67 1.37 -20.97
C ILE A 50 -4.42 0.48 -21.14
N ALA A 51 -4.47 -0.48 -22.05
CA ALA A 51 -3.42 -1.48 -22.23
C ALA A 51 -2.03 -0.86 -22.46
N GLU A 52 -1.98 0.29 -23.13
CA GLU A 52 -0.76 1.04 -23.42
C GLU A 52 -0.06 1.54 -22.15
N ALA A 53 -0.84 1.94 -21.13
CA ALA A 53 -0.28 2.37 -19.85
C ALA A 53 0.26 1.17 -19.04
N ARG A 54 -0.37 -0.01 -19.14
CA ARG A 54 0.15 -1.24 -18.55
C ARG A 54 1.46 -1.68 -19.21
N GLU A 55 1.51 -1.67 -20.54
CA GLU A 55 2.72 -1.94 -21.33
C GLU A 55 3.85 -0.97 -21.00
N ALA A 56 3.55 0.33 -20.89
CA ALA A 56 4.53 1.33 -20.47
C ALA A 56 5.07 1.04 -19.07
N LEU A 57 4.22 0.68 -18.10
CA LEU A 57 4.66 0.36 -16.73
C LEU A 57 5.38 -0.99 -16.62
N ASN A 58 5.15 -1.91 -17.56
CA ASN A 58 5.87 -3.19 -17.67
C ASN A 58 7.26 -3.02 -18.29
N SER A 59 7.43 -2.12 -19.25
CA SER A 59 8.63 -1.98 -20.09
C SER A 59 9.51 -0.77 -19.79
N ALA A 60 8.99 0.26 -19.12
CA ALA A 60 9.75 1.47 -18.83
C ALA A 60 10.90 1.21 -17.85
N ASP A 61 12.02 1.88 -18.12
CA ASP A 61 13.18 1.92 -17.24
C ASP A 61 13.03 3.07 -16.23
N PHE A 62 12.89 2.71 -14.95
CA PHE A 62 12.81 3.65 -13.82
C PHE A 62 14.16 3.77 -13.08
N GLY A 63 15.26 3.32 -13.71
CA GLY A 63 16.60 3.34 -13.13
C GLY A 63 16.71 2.38 -11.95
N GLU A 64 17.06 2.91 -10.78
CA GLU A 64 17.15 2.11 -9.55
C GLU A 64 15.77 1.76 -8.97
N ALA A 65 14.73 2.52 -9.32
CA ALA A 65 13.37 2.26 -8.86
C ALA A 65 12.74 1.13 -9.68
N LYS A 66 11.92 0.29 -9.03
CA LYS A 66 11.18 -0.80 -9.68
C LYS A 66 9.69 -0.61 -9.46
N VAL A 67 8.89 -0.89 -10.48
CA VAL A 67 7.42 -0.91 -10.35
C VAL A 67 7.01 -2.20 -9.64
N PRO A 68 6.44 -2.13 -8.42
CA PRO A 68 6.19 -3.32 -7.60
C PRO A 68 4.91 -4.08 -7.98
N PHE A 69 4.01 -3.46 -8.75
CA PHE A 69 2.70 -4.02 -9.10
C PHE A 69 2.58 -4.38 -10.59
N ASN A 70 3.68 -4.30 -11.35
CA ASN A 70 3.69 -4.69 -12.75
C ASN A 70 3.72 -6.22 -12.90
N GLU A 71 3.41 -6.74 -14.09
CA GLU A 71 3.25 -8.19 -14.30
C GLU A 71 4.55 -8.97 -14.06
N ASN A 72 5.70 -8.33 -14.29
CA ASN A 72 7.02 -8.93 -14.12
C ASN A 72 7.44 -9.06 -12.64
N ASN A 73 7.00 -8.14 -11.78
CA ASN A 73 7.46 -8.05 -10.40
C ASN A 73 6.39 -8.43 -9.37
N PHE A 74 5.10 -8.45 -9.72
CA PHE A 74 4.00 -8.60 -8.76
C PHE A 74 4.14 -9.82 -7.84
N ALA A 75 4.40 -11.01 -8.40
CA ALA A 75 4.54 -12.22 -7.61
C ALA A 75 5.73 -12.14 -6.63
N ALA A 76 6.90 -11.72 -7.11
CA ALA A 76 8.10 -11.58 -6.29
C ALA A 76 7.94 -10.50 -5.19
N THR A 77 7.22 -9.42 -5.51
CA THR A 77 6.93 -8.36 -4.53
C THR A 77 5.83 -8.74 -3.55
N LEU A 78 4.98 -9.73 -3.84
CA LEU A 78 4.00 -10.26 -2.88
C LEU A 78 4.62 -11.24 -1.87
N GLU A 79 5.65 -11.99 -2.26
CA GLU A 79 6.33 -12.94 -1.37
C GLU A 79 7.15 -12.22 -0.28
N GLN A 80 7.78 -11.08 -0.62
CA GLN A 80 8.63 -10.32 0.29
C GLN A 80 7.92 -9.76 1.55
N PRO A 81 6.70 -9.19 1.46
CA PRO A 81 5.99 -8.63 2.60
C PRO A 81 5.15 -9.67 3.37
N TRP A 82 5.25 -10.97 3.05
CA TRP A 82 4.48 -12.00 3.74
C TRP A 82 4.92 -12.13 5.22
N PRO A 83 4.05 -11.81 6.21
CA PRO A 83 4.48 -11.64 7.60
C PRO A 83 4.31 -12.90 8.47
N PHE A 84 4.07 -14.07 7.89
CA PHE A 84 3.75 -15.33 8.60
C PHE A 84 4.57 -16.52 8.11
#